data_AF-A0A9Q4C579-F1
#
_entry.id   AF-A0A9Q4C579-F1
#
_cell.length_a   1.000
_cell.length_b   1.000
_cell.length_c   1.000
_cell.angle_alpha   90.00
_cell.angle_beta   90.00
_cell.angle_gamma   90.00
#
_symmetry.space_group_name_H-M   'P 1'
#
loop_
_entity.id
_entity.type
_entity.pdbx_description
1 polymer ?
#
loop_
_entity_poly.entity_id
_entity_poly.type
_entity_poly.pdbx_seq_one_letter_code
_entity_poly.pdbx_strand_id
1 'polypeptide(L)' 'MLFCDTPVQSAVAAVIGGLVGGLTAVSLGLGTVGVAVLAGVLGGAGDMIAHLVRRDEQFEEAVSRVRR' A
#
# COMPACT_ATOMS: atom_id res chain seq x y z
N MET A 1 20.39 2.31 13.59
CA MET A 1 19.66 1.02 13.68
C MET A 1 18.30 1.26 14.31
N LEU A 2 17.32 1.74 13.54
CA LEU A 2 15.95 1.92 14.03
C LEU A 2 14.99 1.08 13.17
N PHE A 3 15.28 -0.22 13.11
CA PHE A 3 14.52 -1.24 12.36
C PHE A 3 13.63 -2.03 13.31
N CYS A 4 12.76 -1.33 14.04
CA CYS A 4 11.63 -1.96 14.70
C CYS A 4 10.34 -1.38 14.10
N ASP A 5 10.09 -1.69 12.82
CA ASP A 5 8.72 -1.68 12.28
C ASP A 5 7.94 -2.69 13.14
N THR A 6 7.25 -2.22 14.17
CA THR A 6 6.40 -3.12 14.96
C THR A 6 5.23 -3.56 14.08
N PRO A 7 4.81 -4.84 14.12
CA PRO A 7 3.64 -5.30 13.35
C PRO A 7 2.39 -4.45 13.67
N VAL A 8 2.36 -3.85 14.87
CA VAL A 8 1.36 -2.88 15.30
C VAL A 8 1.44 -1.56 14.52
N GLN A 9 2.61 -0.99 14.25
CA GLN A 9 2.73 0.24 13.45
C GLN A 9 2.22 0.05 12.02
N SER A 10 2.55 -1.08 11.38
CA SER A 10 2.04 -1.39 10.04
C SER A 10 0.52 -1.58 10.05
N ALA A 11 -0.03 -2.23 11.10
CA ALA A 11 -1.47 -2.39 11.26
C ALA A 11 -2.18 -1.04 11.48
N VAL A 12 -1.62 -0.16 12.32
CA VAL A 12 -2.16 1.18 12.56
C VAL A 12 -2.14 2.02 11.29
N ALA A 13 -1.04 2.00 10.53
CA ALA A 13 -0.93 2.69 9.25
C ALA A 13 -1.96 2.18 8.23
N ALA A 14 -2.15 0.85 8.16
CA ALA A 14 -3.15 0.23 7.28
C ALA A 14 -4.59 0.63 7.66
N VAL A 15 -4.92 0.63 8.96
CA VAL A 15 -6.26 1.00 9.44
C VAL A 15 -6.55 2.49 9.20
N ILE A 16 -5.59 3.37 9.52
CA ILE A 16 -5.75 4.82 9.30
C ILE A 16 -5.85 5.12 7.80
N GLY A 17 -4.96 4.54 6.99
CA GLY A 17 -4.99 4.69 5.53
C GLY A 17 -6.30 4.18 4.92
N GLY A 18 -6.78 3.02 5.37
CA GLY A 18 -8.06 2.44 4.93
C GLY A 18 -9.26 3.31 5.32
N LEU A 19 -9.29 3.85 6.53
CA LEU A 19 -10.37 4.75 6.97
C LEU A 19 -10.39 6.05 6.17
N VAL A 20 -9.24 6.72 6.03
CA VAL A 20 -9.14 8.00 5.30
C VAL A 20 -9.46 7.80 3.82
N GLY A 21 -8.92 6.76 3.19
CA GLY A 21 -9.20 6.41 1.80
C GLY A 21 -10.67 6.04 1.57
N GLY A 22 -11.25 5.25 2.48
CA GLY A 22 -12.65 4.85 2.43
C GLY A 22 -13.61 6.04 2.55
N LEU A 23 -13.39 6.91 3.54
CA LEU A 23 -14.18 8.13 3.74
C LEU A 23 -14.10 9.08 2.54
N THR A 24 -12.90 9.24 1.96
CA THR A 24 -12.68 10.11 0.79
C THR A 24 -13.37 9.55 -0.45
N ALA A 25 -13.34 8.24 -0.66
CA ALA A 25 -14.00 7.62 -1.80
C ALA A 25 -15.54 7.66 -1.66
N VAL A 26 -16.08 7.45 -0.46
CA VAL A 26 -17.51 7.61 -0.19
C VAL A 26 -17.97 9.06 -0.38
N SER A 27 -17.18 10.05 0.06
CA SER A 27 -17.53 11.48 -0.11
C SER A 27 -17.47 11.95 -1.57
N LEU A 28 -16.68 11.28 -2.41
CA LEU A 28 -16.65 11.49 -3.86
C LEU A 28 -17.76 10.74 -4.61
N GLY A 29 -18.67 10.07 -3.90
CA GLY A 29 -19.82 9.38 -4.49
C GLY A 29 -19.50 8.01 -5.10
N LEU A 30 -18.31 7.45 -4.84
CA LEU A 30 -18.05 6.06 -5.21
C LEU A 30 -18.87 5.15 -4.28
N GLY A 31 -19.69 4.29 -4.87
CA GLY A 31 -20.34 3.20 -4.13
C GLY A 31 -19.30 2.27 -3.48
N THR A 32 -19.72 1.44 -2.52
CA THR A 32 -18.85 0.54 -1.75
C THR A 32 -17.92 -0.33 -2.59
N VAL A 33 -18.38 -0.77 -3.76
CA VAL A 33 -17.55 -1.53 -4.73
C VAL A 33 -16.46 -0.66 -5.34
N GLY A 34 -16.76 0.58 -5.71
CA GLY A 34 -15.78 1.53 -6.24
C GLY A 34 -14.72 1.89 -5.21
N VAL A 35 -15.13 2.08 -3.95
CA VAL A 35 -14.22 2.31 -2.81
C VAL A 35 -13.26 1.12 -2.64
N ALA A 36 -13.78 -0.12 -2.67
CA ALA A 36 -12.98 -1.32 -2.50
C ALA A 36 -11.95 -1.52 -3.63
N VAL A 37 -12.36 -1.29 -4.88
CA VAL A 37 -11.45 -1.36 -6.04
C VAL A 37 -10.38 -0.28 -5.95
N LEU A 38 -10.76 0.96 -5.64
CA LEU A 38 -9.82 2.07 -5.50
C LEU A 38 -8.81 1.81 -4.37
N ALA A 39 -9.30 1.33 -3.21
CA ALA A 39 -8.46 0.97 -2.07
C ALA A 39 -7.49 -0.16 -2.40
N GLY A 40 -7.91 -1.18 -3.14
CA GLY A 40 -7.03 -2.27 -3.59
C GLY A 40 -5.93 -1.77 -4.53
N VAL A 41 -6.25 -0.89 -5.48
CA VAL A 41 -5.27 -0.30 -6.41
C VAL A 41 -4.27 0.60 -5.67
N LEU A 42 -4.75 1.49 -4.80
CA LEU A 42 -3.90 2.37 -3.98
C LEU A 42 -3.03 1.58 -3.00
N GLY A 43 -3.59 0.53 -2.38
CA GLY A 43 -2.84 -0.35 -1.48
C GLY A 43 -1.72 -1.09 -2.19
N GLY A 44 -2.02 -1.71 -3.34
CA GLY A 44 -1.01 -2.39 -4.15
C GLY A 44 0.07 -1.44 -4.70
N ALA A 45 -0.34 -0.24 -5.16
CA ALA A 45 0.62 0.77 -5.63
C ALA A 45 1.50 1.30 -4.49
N GLY A 46 0.93 1.54 -3.31
CA GLY A 46 1.66 1.98 -2.13
C GLY A 46 2.70 0.96 -1.67
N ASP A 47 2.34 -0.32 -1.67
CA ASP A 47 3.24 -1.44 -1.35
C ASP A 47 4.41 -1.52 -2.34
N MET A 48 4.12 -1.44 -3.65
CA MET A 48 5.15 -1.44 -4.69
C MET A 48 6.10 -0.22 -4.58
N ILE A 49 5.56 0.97 -4.30
CA ILE A 49 6.36 2.19 -4.09
C ILE A 49 7.20 2.06 -2.83
N ALA A 50 6.69 1.46 -1.75
CA ALA A 50 7.43 1.25 -0.51
C ALA A 50 8.66 0.36 -0.74
N HIS A 51 8.51 -0.74 -1.50
CA HIS A 51 9.62 -1.60 -1.87
C HIS A 51 10.65 -0.91 -2.78
N LEU A 52 10.19 -0.09 -3.74
CA LEU A 52 11.06 0.73 -4.59
C LEU A 52 11.88 1.75 -3.79
N VAL A 53 11.25 2.45 -2.85
CA VAL A 53 11.90 3.48 -2.01
C VAL A 53 12.88 2.85 -1.02
N ARG A 54 12.55 1.69 -0.45
CA ARG A 54 13.45 0.94 0.44
C ARG A 54 14.65 0.32 -0.29
N ARG A 55 14.60 0.21 -1.63
CA ARG A 55 15.60 -0.52 -2.45
C ARG A 55 15.89 -1.91 -1.87
N ASP A 56 14.82 -2.65 -1.58
CA ASP A 56 14.97 -4.02 -1.11
C ASP A 56 15.66 -4.86 -2.18
N GLU A 57 16.74 -5.56 -1.81
CA GLU A 57 17.45 -6.49 -2.70
C GLU A 57 16.50 -7.54 -3.28
N GLN A 58 15.49 -7.97 -2.50
CA GLN A 58 14.42 -8.88 -2.97
C GLN A 58 13.55 -8.29 -4.09
N PHE A 59 13.26 -6.98 -4.05
CA PHE A 59 12.46 -6.33 -5.08
C PHE A 59 13.30 -6.15 -6.35
N GLU A 60 14.58 -5.80 -6.21
CA GLU A 60 15.49 -5.69 -7.34
C GLU A 60 15.70 -7.04 -8.06
N GLU A 61 15.86 -8.14 -7.29
CA GLU A 61 15.89 -9.49 -7.84
C GLU A 61 14.58 -9.87 -8.55
N ALA A 62 13.43 -9.55 -7.97
CA ALA A 62 12.12 -9.84 -8.58
C ALA A 62 11.91 -9.07 -9.89
N VAL A 63 12.27 -7.79 -9.94
CA VAL A 63 12.21 -6.96 -11.16
C VAL A 63 13.18 -7.46 -12.22
N SER A 64 14.36 -7.94 -11.83
CA SER A 64 15.35 -8.50 -12.76
C SER A 64 14.83 -9.73 -13.52
N ARG A 65 13.93 -10.51 -12.91
CA ARG A 65 13.28 -11.67 -13.54
C ARG A 65 12.19 -11.29 -14.54
N VAL A 66 11.52 -10.15 -14.34
CA VAL A 66 10.47 -9.66 -15.25
C VAL A 66 11.07 -8.93 -16.46
N ARG A 67 12.26 -8.33 -16.31
CA ARG A 67 12.96 -7.61 -17.39
C ARG A 67 13.67 -8.54 -18.40
N ARG A 68 13.57 -9.86 -18.25
CA ARG A 68 14.21 -10.87 -19.12
C ARG A 68 13.19 -11.53 -20.03
#